data_AF-A0A381V2L1-F1
#
_entry.id   AF-A0A381V2L1-F1
#
_cell.length_a   1.000
_cell.length_b   1.000
_cell.length_c   1.000
_cell.angle_alpha   90.00
_cell.angle_beta   90.00
_cell.angle_gamma   90.00
#
_symmetry.space_group_name_H-M   'P 1'
#
loop_
_entity.id
_entity.type
_entity.pdbx_description
1 polymer ?
#
loop_
_entity_poly.entity_id
_entity_poly.type
_entity_poly.pdbx_seq_one_letter_code
_entity_poly.pdbx_strand_id
1 'polypeptide(L)'
;MAQNRQKVSLIETRLRAALFRECLALVEDEVASPEDIDTVVKNTIGRRLAVGGPFEIWEQIGWDLVQTIAGELFKEISNSEEPVRSLRNMVNSGQLGVETGSGFYEWSKEDVVEIRHRFDGSGSEDSVGGAHR
;
A
#
# COMPACT_ATOMS: atom_id res chain seq x y z
N MET A 1 -19.18 -4.40 -21.75
CA MET A 1 -19.06 -3.58 -20.52
C MET A 1 -18.82 -4.43 -19.27
N ALA A 2 -19.61 -5.48 -18.96
CA ALA A 2 -19.44 -6.30 -17.75
C ALA A 2 -18.13 -7.14 -17.72
N GLN A 3 -17.77 -7.79 -18.81
CA GLN A 3 -16.53 -8.58 -18.93
C GLN A 3 -15.25 -7.75 -18.70
N ASN A 4 -15.27 -6.47 -19.07
CA ASN A 4 -14.12 -5.58 -18.89
C ASN A 4 -13.97 -5.14 -17.43
N ARG A 5 -15.09 -4.95 -16.70
CA ARG A 5 -15.05 -4.65 -15.26
C ARG A 5 -14.52 -5.82 -14.43
N GLN A 6 -14.91 -7.06 -14.75
CA GLN A 6 -14.34 -8.26 -14.10
C GLN A 6 -12.84 -8.45 -14.39
N LYS A 7 -12.37 -8.10 -15.60
CA LYS A 7 -10.93 -8.13 -15.91
C LYS A 7 -10.16 -7.05 -15.16
N VAL A 8 -10.69 -5.82 -15.10
CA VAL A 8 -10.07 -4.70 -14.38
C VAL A 8 -10.00 -4.97 -12.87
N SER A 9 -11.05 -5.53 -12.26
CA SER A 9 -11.02 -5.88 -10.84
C SER A 9 -9.95 -6.93 -10.51
N LEU A 10 -9.67 -7.85 -11.44
CA LEU A 10 -8.60 -8.83 -11.27
C LEU A 10 -7.21 -8.19 -11.38
N ILE A 11 -7.02 -7.21 -12.27
CA ILE A 11 -5.75 -6.47 -12.39
C ILE A 11 -5.47 -5.67 -11.11
N GLU A 12 -6.44 -4.88 -10.66
CA GLU A 12 -6.31 -4.08 -9.43
C GLU A 12 -5.96 -4.95 -8.23
N THR A 13 -6.71 -6.05 -8.03
CA THR A 13 -6.49 -6.97 -6.92
C THR A 13 -5.08 -7.57 -6.96
N ARG A 14 -4.60 -7.96 -8.15
CA ARG A 14 -3.25 -8.52 -8.32
C ARG A 14 -2.15 -7.50 -8.02
N LEU A 15 -2.31 -6.26 -8.49
CA LEU A 15 -1.33 -5.20 -8.24
C LEU A 15 -1.26 -4.84 -6.74
N ARG A 16 -2.43 -4.70 -6.10
CA ARG A 16 -2.52 -4.44 -4.65
C ARG A 16 -1.93 -5.60 -3.84
N ALA A 17 -2.22 -6.85 -4.22
CA ALA A 17 -1.65 -8.02 -3.56
C ALA A 17 -0.13 -8.11 -3.73
N ALA A 18 0.42 -7.79 -4.90
CA ALA A 18 1.85 -7.79 -5.14
C ALA A 18 2.57 -6.73 -4.28
N LEU A 19 2.03 -5.51 -4.21
CA LEU A 19 2.56 -4.47 -3.32
C LEU A 19 2.49 -4.91 -1.86
N PHE A 20 1.34 -5.42 -1.42
CA PHE A 20 1.15 -5.80 -0.03
C PHE A 20 2.01 -7.01 0.39
N ARG A 21 2.25 -7.96 -0.52
CA ARG A 21 3.18 -9.07 -0.27
C ARG A 21 4.57 -8.56 0.10
N GLU A 22 5.07 -7.56 -0.63
CA GLU A 22 6.38 -6.99 -0.35
C GLU A 22 6.39 -6.23 0.97
N CYS A 23 5.35 -5.44 1.26
CA CYS A 23 5.23 -4.77 2.56
C CYS A 23 5.29 -5.77 3.72
N LEU A 24 4.59 -6.90 3.60
CA LEU A 24 4.60 -7.96 4.62
C LEU A 24 5.98 -8.59 4.79
N ALA A 25 6.69 -8.84 3.69
CA ALA A 25 8.04 -9.41 3.74
C ALA A 25 9.03 -8.47 4.42
N LEU A 26 9.00 -7.18 4.08
CA LEU A 26 9.86 -6.16 4.72
C LEU A 26 9.63 -6.03 6.22
N VAL A 27 8.39 -6.21 6.70
CA VAL A 27 8.08 -6.23 8.14
C VAL A 27 8.55 -7.53 8.78
N GLU A 28 8.32 -8.69 8.15
CA GLU A 28 8.77 -10.00 8.66
C GLU A 28 10.30 -10.06 8.81
N ASP A 29 11.02 -9.50 7.84
CA ASP A 29 12.48 -9.47 7.81
C ASP A 29 13.07 -8.30 8.63
N GLU A 30 12.23 -7.60 9.40
CA GLU A 30 12.60 -6.47 10.28
C GLU A 30 13.34 -5.32 9.55
N VAL A 31 13.11 -5.17 8.24
CA VAL A 31 13.72 -4.11 7.42
C VAL A 31 13.11 -2.75 7.71
N ALA A 32 11.80 -2.70 7.96
CA ALA A 32 11.06 -1.48 8.27
C ALA A 32 9.83 -1.77 9.13
N SER A 33 9.40 -0.78 9.92
CA SER A 33 8.11 -0.85 10.61
C SER A 33 6.94 -0.68 9.64
N PRO A 34 5.73 -1.16 9.98
CA PRO A 34 4.52 -0.87 9.21
C PRO A 34 4.32 0.64 8.95
N GLU A 35 4.62 1.48 9.94
CA GLU A 35 4.51 2.94 9.87
C GLU A 35 5.49 3.57 8.87
N ASP A 36 6.73 3.08 8.83
CA ASP A 36 7.74 3.52 7.88
C ASP A 36 7.34 3.20 6.45
N ILE A 37 6.86 1.96 6.22
CA ILE A 37 6.36 1.51 4.92
C ILE A 37 5.17 2.39 4.48
N ASP A 38 4.19 2.58 5.36
CA ASP A 38 3.04 3.44 5.10
C ASP A 38 3.45 4.86 4.73
N THR A 39 4.45 5.41 5.43
CA THR A 39 5.00 6.75 5.19
C THR A 39 5.67 6.83 3.82
N VAL A 40 6.51 5.86 3.47
CA VAL A 40 7.16 5.79 2.16
C VAL A 40 6.12 5.65 1.05
N VAL A 41 5.16 4.73 1.19
CA VAL A 41 4.12 4.49 0.19
C VAL A 41 3.28 5.75 -0.01
N LYS A 42 2.78 6.38 1.06
CA LYS A 42 1.94 7.58 0.97
C LYS A 42 2.68 8.76 0.36
N ASN A 43 3.94 8.98 0.73
CA ASN A 43 4.69 10.18 0.30
C ASN A 43 5.44 10.02 -1.01
N THR A 44 5.64 8.80 -1.51
CA THR A 44 6.43 8.56 -2.73
C THR A 44 5.64 7.80 -3.78
N ILE A 45 5.32 6.53 -3.54
CA ILE A 45 4.67 5.64 -4.51
C ILE A 45 3.26 6.14 -4.83
N GLY A 46 2.45 6.36 -3.80
CA GLY A 46 1.06 6.84 -3.92
C GLY A 46 0.98 8.20 -4.62
N ARG A 47 1.82 9.17 -4.25
CA ARG A 47 1.85 10.48 -4.91
C ARG A 47 2.19 10.38 -6.40
N ARG A 48 3.17 9.55 -6.77
CA ARG A 48 3.52 9.36 -8.19
C ARG A 48 2.39 8.68 -8.96
N LEU A 49 1.80 7.63 -8.39
CA LEU A 49 0.70 6.90 -9.01
C LEU A 49 -0.59 7.74 -9.15
N ALA A 50 -0.78 8.76 -8.32
CA ALA A 50 -1.86 9.74 -8.48
C ALA A 50 -1.64 10.69 -9.66
N VAL A 51 -0.38 10.90 -10.08
CA VAL A 51 -0.02 11.77 -11.20
C VAL A 51 -0.01 11.01 -12.54
N GLY A 52 0.45 9.75 -12.55
CA GLY A 52 0.48 8.92 -13.75
C GLY A 52 0.52 7.43 -13.42
N GLY A 53 0.03 6.59 -14.34
CA GLY A 53 0.05 5.13 -14.17
C GLY A 53 1.49 4.58 -14.11
N PRO A 54 1.69 3.33 -13.65
CA PRO A 54 3.03 2.77 -13.49
C PRO A 54 3.84 2.80 -14.80
N PHE A 55 3.24 2.44 -15.94
CA PHE A 55 3.93 2.50 -17.23
C PHE A 55 4.31 3.93 -17.64
N GLU A 56 3.43 4.91 -17.41
CA GLU A 56 3.70 6.32 -17.73
C GLU A 56 4.87 6.86 -16.91
N ILE A 57 4.98 6.45 -15.64
CA ILE A 57 6.10 6.81 -14.77
C ILE A 57 7.40 6.16 -15.25
N TRP A 58 7.38 4.86 -15.57
CA TRP A 58 8.60 4.12 -15.96
C TRP A 58 9.09 4.45 -17.38
N GLU A 59 8.19 4.79 -18.31
CA GLU A 59 8.55 5.32 -19.64
C GLU A 59 9.44 6.56 -19.54
N GLN A 60 9.23 7.41 -18.52
CA GLN A 60 10.03 8.62 -18.32
C GLN A 60 11.47 8.34 -17.87
N ILE A 61 11.75 7.14 -17.35
CA ILE A 61 13.07 6.74 -16.85
C ILE A 61 13.96 6.21 -17.99
N GLY A 62 13.36 5.47 -18.94
CA GLY A 62 14.07 4.78 -20.02
C GLY A 62 14.26 3.28 -19.76
N TRP A 63 13.83 2.45 -20.71
CA TRP A 63 13.71 0.99 -20.53
C TRP A 63 15.05 0.25 -20.31
N ASP A 64 16.17 0.81 -20.76
CA ASP A 64 17.52 0.31 -20.51
C ASP A 64 17.90 0.40 -19.02
N LEU A 65 17.62 1.54 -18.39
CA LEU A 65 17.83 1.70 -16.95
C LEU A 65 16.81 0.88 -16.15
N VAL A 66 15.54 0.84 -16.58
CA VAL A 66 14.53 -0.03 -15.95
C VAL A 66 14.95 -1.50 -15.99
N GLN A 67 15.48 -1.98 -17.11
CA GLN A 67 15.98 -3.35 -17.24
C GLN A 67 17.09 -3.64 -16.21
N THR A 68 18.00 -2.69 -16.02
CA THR A 68 19.10 -2.81 -15.04
C THR A 68 18.53 -2.89 -13.62
N ILE A 69 17.67 -1.95 -13.23
CA ILE A 69 17.02 -1.92 -11.92
C ILE A 69 16.25 -3.21 -11.66
N ALA A 70 15.46 -3.67 -12.63
CA ALA A 70 14.68 -4.90 -12.51
C ALA A 70 15.57 -6.14 -12.31
N GLY A 71 16.70 -6.22 -13.03
CA GLY A 71 17.64 -7.34 -12.93
C GLY A 71 18.35 -7.44 -11.57
N GLU A 72 18.42 -6.35 -10.82
CA GLU A 72 18.95 -6.30 -9.46
C GLU A 72 17.82 -6.52 -8.45
N LEU A 73 16.83 -5.63 -8.46
CA LEU A 73 15.82 -5.54 -7.40
C LEU A 73 14.85 -6.73 -7.37
N PHE A 74 14.53 -7.36 -8.50
CA PHE A 74 13.61 -8.51 -8.51
C PHE A 74 14.17 -9.74 -7.80
N LYS A 75 15.48 -9.77 -7.52
CA LYS A 75 16.11 -10.82 -6.72
C LYS A 75 15.91 -10.61 -5.21
N GLU A 76 15.62 -9.38 -4.80
CA GLU A 76 15.47 -8.98 -3.41
C GLU A 76 13.99 -8.85 -3.00
N ILE A 77 13.10 -8.61 -3.96
CA ILE A 77 11.65 -8.56 -3.74
C ILE A 77 11.09 -9.97 -3.49
N SER A 78 10.18 -10.06 -2.52
CA SER A 78 9.48 -11.29 -2.16
C SER A 78 8.71 -11.88 -3.35
N ASN A 79 8.99 -13.15 -3.60
CA ASN A 79 8.26 -14.02 -4.53
C ASN A 79 7.43 -15.09 -3.80
N SER A 80 7.17 -14.91 -2.49
CA SER A 80 6.42 -15.89 -1.69
C SER A 80 5.03 -16.17 -2.28
N GLU A 81 4.69 -17.46 -2.35
CA GLU A 81 3.35 -17.93 -2.73
C GLU A 81 2.41 -18.05 -1.52
N GLU A 82 2.95 -17.89 -0.31
CA GLU A 82 2.23 -18.04 0.96
C GLU A 82 2.28 -16.75 1.81
N PRO A 83 1.27 -16.48 2.65
CA PRO A 83 1.30 -15.37 3.60
C PRO A 83 2.50 -15.47 4.55
N VAL A 84 3.09 -14.34 4.96
CA VAL A 84 4.19 -14.34 5.96
C VAL A 84 3.74 -14.91 7.31
N ARG A 85 4.70 -15.39 8.11
CA ARG A 85 4.43 -16.08 9.37
C ARG A 85 3.82 -15.13 10.41
N SER A 86 4.33 -13.91 10.52
CA SER A 86 3.83 -12.86 11.40
C SER A 86 2.33 -12.60 11.20
N LEU A 87 1.89 -12.45 9.95
CA LEU A 87 0.48 -12.28 9.61
C LEU A 87 -0.38 -13.47 10.07
N ARG A 88 0.09 -14.71 9.83
CA ARG A 88 -0.63 -15.91 10.30
C ARG A 88 -0.72 -15.95 11.83
N ASN A 89 0.36 -15.58 12.52
CA ASN A 89 0.39 -15.55 13.98
C ASN A 89 -0.57 -14.50 14.55
N MET A 90 -0.61 -13.30 13.99
CA MET A 90 -1.56 -12.25 14.41
C MET A 90 -3.01 -12.71 14.24
N VAL A 91 -3.35 -13.30 13.09
CA VAL A 91 -4.69 -13.85 12.83
C VAL A 91 -5.04 -14.93 13.86
N ASN A 92 -4.13 -15.87 14.12
CA ASN A 92 -4.33 -16.92 15.12
C ASN A 92 -4.46 -16.37 16.55
N SER A 93 -3.94 -15.18 16.81
CA SER A 93 -3.99 -14.50 18.11
C SER A 93 -5.21 -13.57 18.26
N GLY A 94 -6.09 -13.52 17.25
CA GLY A 94 -7.27 -12.64 17.25
C GLY A 94 -6.98 -11.16 17.00
N GLN A 95 -5.79 -10.84 16.50
CA GLN A 95 -5.39 -9.48 16.11
C GLN A 95 -5.76 -9.24 14.65
N LEU A 96 -7.04 -8.95 14.39
CA LEU A 96 -7.65 -8.85 13.05
C LEU A 96 -7.69 -7.41 12.50
N GLY A 97 -6.99 -6.48 13.15
CA GLY A 97 -6.92 -5.08 12.79
C GLY A 97 -8.03 -4.25 13.43
N VAL A 98 -8.60 -3.34 12.64
CA VAL A 98 -9.58 -2.32 13.09
C VAL A 98 -10.77 -2.91 13.84
N GLU A 99 -11.26 -4.08 13.43
CA GLU A 99 -12.43 -4.73 14.05
C GLU A 99 -12.16 -5.18 15.50
N THR A 100 -10.96 -5.67 15.77
CA THR A 100 -10.57 -6.20 17.08
C THR A 100 -9.74 -5.20 17.89
N GLY A 101 -9.55 -3.98 17.37
CA GLY A 101 -8.75 -2.95 18.03
C GLY A 101 -7.23 -3.16 17.95
N SER A 102 -6.74 -4.22 17.31
CA SER A 102 -5.32 -4.59 17.30
C SER A 102 -4.95 -5.43 16.07
N GLY A 103 -3.74 -5.22 15.54
CA GLY A 103 -3.17 -5.87 14.36
C GLY A 103 -1.71 -5.43 14.19
N PHE A 104 -1.32 -4.99 12.99
CA PHE A 104 -0.05 -4.27 12.81
C PHE A 104 0.02 -2.94 13.58
N TYR A 105 -1.14 -2.41 13.98
CA TYR A 105 -1.30 -1.21 14.78
C TYR A 105 -2.28 -1.49 15.92
N GLU A 106 -2.16 -0.74 17.02
CA GLU A 106 -3.23 -0.60 18.01
C GLU A 106 -4.23 0.45 17.51
N TRP A 107 -5.52 0.17 17.66
CA TRP A 107 -6.58 1.02 17.14
C TRP A 107 -7.45 1.54 18.29
N SER A 108 -7.29 2.81 18.63
CA SER A 108 -8.26 3.51 19.49
C SER A 108 -9.57 3.75 18.75
N LYS A 109 -10.64 4.07 19.48
CA LYS A 109 -11.93 4.40 18.86
C LYS A 109 -11.80 5.63 17.96
N GLU A 110 -10.97 6.57 18.37
CA GLU A 110 -10.65 7.79 17.65
C GLU A 110 -9.92 7.46 16.33
N ASP A 111 -8.92 6.56 16.35
CA ASP A 111 -8.22 6.12 15.14
C ASP A 111 -9.16 5.44 14.14
N VAL A 112 -10.10 4.63 14.64
CA VAL A 112 -11.10 3.96 13.79
C VAL A 112 -12.03 4.96 13.11
N VAL A 113 -12.47 6.00 13.83
CA VAL A 113 -13.28 7.06 13.26
C VAL A 113 -12.48 7.84 12.22
N GLU A 114 -11.24 8.20 12.54
CA GLU A 114 -10.40 8.98 11.64
C GLU A 114 -10.10 8.24 10.34
N ILE A 115 -9.68 6.97 10.40
CA ILE A 115 -9.33 6.21 9.21
C ILE A 115 -10.54 6.01 8.29
N ARG A 116 -11.74 5.81 8.85
CA ARG A 116 -12.98 5.70 8.09
C ARG A 116 -13.32 7.02 7.39
N HIS A 117 -13.22 8.15 8.09
CA HIS A 117 -13.42 9.47 7.49
C HIS A 117 -12.46 9.76 6.33
N ARG A 118 -11.20 9.33 6.43
CA ARG A 118 -10.23 9.46 5.33
C ARG A 118 -10.65 8.68 4.08
N PHE A 119 -11.29 7.51 4.23
CA PHE A 119 -11.75 6.68 3.11
C PHE A 119 -13.13 7.08 2.56
N ASP A 120 -14.01 7.60 3.39
CA ASP A 120 -15.36 8.04 3.00
C ASP A 120 -15.37 9.37 2.22
N GLY A 121 -14.20 10.00 2.04
CA GLY A 121 -14.04 11.23 1.25
C GLY A 121 -14.53 12.50 1.93
N SER A 122 -14.94 12.44 3.20
CA SER A 122 -15.41 13.61 3.97
C SER A 122 -14.29 14.45 4.58
N GLY A 123 -13.02 14.14 4.29
CA GLY A 123 -11.84 14.77 4.89
C GLY A 123 -11.09 15.78 4.00
N SER A 124 -11.61 16.12 2.82
CA SER A 124 -10.89 16.97 1.85
C SER A 124 -11.36 18.42 1.74
N GLU A 125 -12.28 18.91 2.57
CA GLU A 125 -12.78 20.30 2.46
C GLU A 125 -12.15 21.33 3.43
N ASP A 126 -11.43 20.92 4.48
CA ASP A 126 -10.98 21.86 5.52
C ASP A 126 -9.53 22.35 5.42
N SER A 127 -8.82 22.09 4.31
CA SER A 127 -7.39 22.47 4.18
C SER A 127 -7.00 23.31 2.96
N VAL A 128 -7.93 24.06 2.36
CA VAL A 128 -7.56 25.07 1.36
C VAL A 128 -8.14 26.45 1.73
N GLY A 129 -7.26 27.33 2.21
CA GLY A 129 -7.36 28.75 1.85
C GLY A 129 -7.84 29.73 2.92
N GLY A 130 -7.36 29.60 4.15
CA GLY A 130 -7.27 30.76 5.04
C GLY A 130 -6.22 31.76 4.53
N ALA A 131 -6.69 32.97 4.24
CA ALA A 131 -5.94 34.22 4.06
C ALA A 131 -4.93 34.29 2.91
N HIS A 132 -5.25 35.08 1.88
CA HIS A 132 -4.49 36.29 1.55
C HIS A 132 -5.47 37.35 1.04
N ARG A 133 -5.32 38.55 1.61
CA ARG A 133 -5.97 39.79 1.17
C ARG A 133 -5.34 40.27 -0.14
#